data_AF-A0A2V9FJX4-F1
#
_entry.id   AF-A0A2V9FJX4-F1
#
_cell.length_a   1.000
_cell.length_b   1.000
_cell.length_c   1.000
_cell.angle_alpha   90.00
_cell.angle_beta   90.00
_cell.angle_gamma   90.00
#
_symmetry.space_group_name_H-M   'P 1'
#
loop_
_entity.id
_entity.type
_entity.pdbx_description
1 polymer ?
#
loop_
_entity_poly.entity_id
_entity_poly.type
_entity_poly.pdbx_seq_one_letter_code
_entity_poly.pdbx_strand_id
1 'polypeptide(L)'
;DLGSAQLEEMGQLIREGVTSFKLFMAYPGVFMLDDATIFRAMRQAAKHNGLVCMHAENGGAIDVIVQQALAEGKRAPKYHALTRPTTAEAEATSRAIALAEMAGAPVYIVH
;
A
#
# COMPACT_ATOMS: atom_id res chain seq x y z
N ASP A 1 -8.30 4.63 7.68
CA ASP A 1 -9.13 3.41 7.78
C ASP A 1 -10.20 3.46 6.70
N LEU A 2 -10.48 2.35 6.03
CA LEU A 2 -11.61 2.24 5.09
C LEU A 2 -12.81 1.71 5.86
N GLY A 3 -13.85 2.53 5.99
CA GLY A 3 -15.11 2.11 6.58
C GLY A 3 -15.84 1.09 5.70
N SER A 4 -16.88 0.47 6.27
CA SER A 4 -17.71 -0.50 5.55
C SER A 4 -18.37 0.09 4.30
N ALA A 5 -18.78 1.37 4.35
CA ALA A 5 -19.37 2.07 3.21
C ALA A 5 -18.41 2.14 2.02
N GLN A 6 -17.14 2.52 2.26
CA GLN A 6 -16.13 2.63 1.19
C GLN A 6 -15.81 1.26 0.56
N LEU A 7 -15.86 0.17 1.34
CA LEU A 7 -15.69 -1.18 0.79
C LEU A 7 -16.86 -1.57 -0.12
N GLU A 8 -18.09 -1.23 0.24
CA GLU A 8 -19.24 -1.49 -0.63
C GLU A 8 -19.18 -0.65 -1.92
N GLU A 9 -18.73 0.60 -1.84
CA GLU A 9 -18.50 1.48 -2.99
C GLU A 9 -17.51 0.87 -4.00
N MET A 10 -16.47 0.15 -3.55
CA MET A 10 -15.56 -0.55 -4.47
C MET A 10 -16.32 -1.52 -5.40
N GLY A 11 -17.27 -2.28 -4.85
CA GLY A 11 -18.08 -3.21 -5.63
C GLY A 11 -18.99 -2.49 -6.63
N GLN A 12 -19.51 -1.32 -6.25
CA GLN A 12 -20.29 -0.48 -7.15
C GLN A 12 -19.43 0.08 -8.29
N LEU A 13 -18.26 0.64 -7.98
CA LEU A 13 -17.34 1.21 -8.97
C LEU A 13 -16.88 0.18 -10.00
N ILE A 14 -16.69 -1.08 -9.60
CA ILE A 14 -16.38 -2.17 -10.55
C ILE A 14 -17.54 -2.38 -11.54
N ARG A 15 -18.79 -2.35 -11.08
CA ARG A 15 -19.97 -2.45 -11.96
C ARG A 15 -20.09 -1.25 -12.91
N GLU A 16 -19.53 -0.09 -12.52
CA GLU A 16 -19.48 1.13 -13.33
C GLU A 16 -18.24 1.19 -14.25
N GLY A 17 -17.37 0.16 -14.23
CA GLY A 17 -16.24 0.01 -15.15
C GLY A 17 -14.85 0.32 -14.56
N VAL A 18 -14.76 0.67 -13.27
CA VAL A 18 -13.47 0.86 -12.59
C VAL A 18 -12.97 -0.49 -12.06
N THR A 19 -12.09 -1.15 -12.81
CA THR A 19 -11.68 -2.54 -12.54
C THR A 19 -10.46 -2.69 -11.64
N SER A 20 -9.83 -1.60 -11.21
CA SER A 20 -8.65 -1.64 -10.35
C SER A 20 -8.60 -0.53 -9.31
N PHE A 21 -8.03 -0.81 -8.13
CA PHE A 21 -7.91 0.12 -7.02
C PHE A 21 -6.45 0.26 -6.58
N LYS A 22 -5.99 1.49 -6.36
CA LYS A 22 -4.64 1.78 -5.88
C LYS A 22 -4.61 1.86 -4.36
N LEU A 23 -3.71 1.11 -3.74
CA LEU A 23 -3.48 1.11 -2.29
C LEU A 23 -2.00 1.43 -2.00
N PHE A 24 -1.74 1.90 -0.77
CA PHE A 24 -0.42 2.35 -0.33
C PHE A 24 -0.05 1.73 1.02
N MET A 25 1.13 1.13 1.09
CA MET A 25 1.80 0.70 2.33
C MET A 25 2.79 1.75 2.85
N ALA A 26 2.95 2.84 2.09
CA ALA A 26 3.79 3.98 2.39
C ALA A 26 2.96 5.26 2.63
N TYR A 27 3.64 6.36 2.92
CA TYR A 27 3.06 7.67 3.20
C TYR A 27 2.17 7.72 4.46
N PRO A 28 2.77 7.48 5.65
CA PRO A 28 2.05 7.56 6.92
C PRO A 28 1.29 8.88 7.09
N GLY A 29 0.07 8.81 7.61
CA GLY A 29 -0.79 9.98 7.87
C GLY A 29 -1.46 10.58 6.63
N VAL A 30 -1.15 10.12 5.42
CA VAL A 30 -1.75 10.62 4.17
C VAL A 30 -2.48 9.50 3.42
N PHE A 31 -1.77 8.45 3.02
CA PHE A 31 -2.33 7.37 2.19
C PHE A 31 -2.13 5.98 2.78
N MET A 32 -1.20 5.82 3.73
CA MET A 32 -0.86 4.51 4.28
C MET A 32 -2.08 3.80 4.89
N LEU A 33 -2.30 2.57 4.46
CA LEU A 33 -3.28 1.65 5.05
C LEU A 33 -2.57 0.61 5.92
N ASP A 34 -3.25 0.17 6.97
CA ASP A 34 -2.82 -1.00 7.74
C ASP A 34 -3.15 -2.32 7.01
N ASP A 35 -2.49 -3.39 7.44
CA ASP A 35 -2.64 -4.72 6.84
C ASP A 35 -4.08 -5.22 6.90
N ALA A 36 -4.81 -4.92 7.98
CA ALA A 36 -6.20 -5.35 8.15
C ALA A 36 -7.12 -4.68 7.11
N THR A 37 -6.88 -3.41 6.83
CA THR A 37 -7.62 -2.62 5.83
C THR A 37 -7.28 -3.08 4.42
N ILE A 38 -6.00 -3.30 4.12
CA ILE A 38 -5.53 -3.85 2.84
C ILE A 38 -6.18 -5.23 2.60
N PHE A 39 -6.18 -6.10 3.61
CA PHE A 39 -6.78 -7.43 3.53
C PHE A 39 -8.28 -7.38 3.25
N ARG A 40 -9.03 -6.51 3.94
CA ARG A 40 -10.47 -6.30 3.69
C ARG A 40 -10.72 -5.79 2.27
N ALA A 41 -9.93 -4.84 1.79
CA ALA A 41 -10.05 -4.30 0.43
C ALA A 41 -9.72 -5.35 -0.63
N MET A 42 -8.67 -6.17 -0.44
CA MET A 42 -8.34 -7.29 -1.32
C MET A 42 -9.48 -8.30 -1.41
N ARG A 43 -10.05 -8.72 -0.26
CA ARG A 43 -11.22 -9.63 -0.25
C ARG A 43 -12.42 -9.04 -0.97
N GLN A 44 -12.65 -7.74 -0.83
CA GLN A 44 -13.77 -7.07 -1.48
C GLN A 44 -13.56 -6.95 -2.99
N ALA A 45 -12.36 -6.58 -3.44
CA ALA A 45 -12.01 -6.58 -4.86
C ALA A 45 -12.16 -7.98 -5.47
N ALA A 46 -11.67 -9.03 -4.79
CA ALA A 46 -11.76 -10.41 -5.27
C ALA A 46 -13.20 -10.89 -5.48
N LYS A 47 -14.14 -10.56 -4.57
CA LYS A 47 -15.57 -10.89 -4.72
C LYS A 47 -16.19 -10.34 -6.00
N HIS A 48 -15.63 -9.25 -6.53
CA HIS A 48 -16.16 -8.52 -7.68
C HIS A 48 -15.24 -8.61 -8.91
N ASN A 49 -14.24 -9.50 -8.90
CA ASN A 49 -13.23 -9.62 -9.97
C ASN A 49 -12.43 -8.32 -10.24
N GLY A 50 -12.24 -7.50 -9.21
CA GLY A 50 -11.38 -6.31 -9.25
C GLY A 50 -9.92 -6.63 -8.94
N LEU A 51 -9.03 -5.73 -9.36
CA LEU A 51 -7.58 -5.81 -9.12
C LEU A 51 -7.12 -4.80 -8.07
N VAL A 52 -6.27 -5.22 -7.15
CA VAL A 52 -5.54 -4.31 -6.26
C VAL A 52 -4.17 -4.00 -6.87
N CYS A 53 -3.90 -2.72 -7.07
CA CYS A 53 -2.59 -2.18 -7.44
C CYS A 53 -1.90 -1.66 -6.18
N MET A 54 -0.75 -2.21 -5.81
CA MET A 54 -0.08 -1.93 -4.54
C MET A 54 1.19 -1.12 -4.74
N HIS A 55 1.29 0.05 -4.11
CA HIS A 55 2.57 0.71 -3.84
C HIS A 55 3.15 0.16 -2.53
N ALA A 56 4.22 -0.61 -2.68
CA ALA A 56 4.73 -1.52 -1.65
C ALA A 56 6.10 -1.07 -1.11
N GLU A 57 6.11 -0.07 -0.24
CA GLU A 57 7.27 0.24 0.62
C GLU A 57 6.86 0.19 2.09
N ASN A 58 7.78 -0.16 3.00
CA ASN A 58 7.53 -0.10 4.44
C ASN A 58 7.50 1.36 4.93
N GLY A 59 6.31 1.98 4.91
CA GLY A 59 6.12 3.38 5.29
C GLY A 59 6.56 3.74 6.70
N GLY A 60 6.38 2.83 7.65
CA GLY A 60 6.78 3.04 9.05
C GLY A 60 8.30 3.11 9.22
N ALA A 61 9.03 2.17 8.62
CA ALA A 61 10.49 2.20 8.64
C ALA A 61 11.05 3.42 7.90
N ILE A 62 10.50 3.73 6.72
CA ILE A 62 10.91 4.89 5.92
C ILE A 62 10.73 6.19 6.71
N ASP A 63 9.60 6.39 7.38
CA ASP A 63 9.35 7.63 8.13
C ASP A 63 10.38 7.81 9.26
N VAL A 64 10.69 6.76 10.01
CA VAL A 64 11.73 6.80 11.05
C VAL A 64 13.09 7.19 10.45
N ILE A 65 13.51 6.58 9.35
CA ILE A 65 14.80 6.85 8.70
C ILE A 65 14.82 8.29 8.14
N VAL A 66 13.71 8.77 7.58
CA VAL A 66 13.57 10.16 7.10
C VAL A 66 13.73 11.15 8.26
N GLN A 67 13.04 10.94 9.39
CA GLN A 67 13.17 11.84 10.55
C GLN A 67 14.61 11.88 11.09
N GLN A 68 15.30 10.74 11.13
CA GLN A 68 16.71 10.66 11.52
C GLN A 68 17.61 11.46 10.57
N ALA A 69 17.47 11.26 9.26
CA ALA A 69 18.24 12.00 8.26
C ALA A 69 18.00 13.52 8.37
N LEU A 70 16.76 13.95 8.57
CA LEU A 70 16.43 15.36 8.76
C LEU A 70 17.06 15.94 10.04
N ALA A 71 17.05 15.20 11.14
CA ALA A 71 17.69 15.59 12.40
C ALA A 71 19.21 15.74 12.26
N GLU A 72 19.84 14.94 11.40
CA GLU A 72 21.26 15.04 11.05
C GLU A 72 21.58 16.14 10.00
N GLY A 73 20.59 16.94 9.59
CA GLY A 73 20.76 18.00 8.59
C GLY A 73 20.91 17.49 7.15
N LYS A 74 20.63 16.20 6.89
CA LYS A 74 20.75 15.56 5.57
C LYS A 74 19.55 15.92 4.67
N ARG A 75 19.56 17.15 4.12
CA ARG A 75 18.43 17.72 3.35
C ARG A 75 18.59 17.72 1.83
N ALA A 76 19.75 17.34 1.31
CA ALA A 76 19.98 17.25 -0.14
C ALA A 76 19.12 16.14 -0.80
N PRO A 77 18.69 16.29 -2.07
CA PRO A 77 17.79 15.33 -2.74
C PRO A 77 18.26 13.87 -2.74
N LYS A 78 19.58 13.62 -2.75
CA LYS A 78 20.14 12.26 -2.67
C LYS A 78 19.66 11.48 -1.44
N TYR A 79 19.33 12.16 -0.34
CA TYR A 79 18.84 11.52 0.87
C TYR A 79 17.41 11.00 0.75
N HIS A 80 16.65 11.43 -0.25
CA HIS A 80 15.37 10.80 -0.58
C HIS A 80 15.57 9.31 -0.91
N ALA A 81 16.52 8.99 -1.81
CA ALA A 81 16.83 7.60 -2.13
C ALA A 81 17.46 6.85 -0.94
N LEU A 82 18.38 7.49 -0.21
CA LEU A 82 19.08 6.83 0.90
C LEU A 82 18.19 6.54 2.12
N THR A 83 17.06 7.24 2.28
CA THR A 83 16.10 7.01 3.36
C THR A 83 15.06 5.93 3.04
N ARG A 84 15.10 5.39 1.82
CA ARG A 84 14.18 4.37 1.29
C ARG A 84 15.00 3.19 0.75
N PRO A 85 15.69 2.43 1.62
CA PRO A 85 16.50 1.31 1.17
C PRO A 85 15.61 0.28 0.44
N THR A 86 16.14 -0.39 -0.58
CA THR A 86 15.39 -1.39 -1.37
C THR A 86 14.84 -2.55 -0.52
N THR A 87 15.38 -2.77 0.67
CA THR A 87 14.83 -3.73 1.64
C THR A 87 13.45 -3.33 2.18
N ALA A 88 13.15 -2.03 2.24
CA ALA A 88 11.81 -1.54 2.63
C ALA A 88 10.77 -1.86 1.55
N GLU A 89 11.16 -1.80 0.27
CA GLU A 89 10.33 -2.22 -0.87
C GLU A 89 10.16 -3.75 -0.88
N ALA A 90 11.26 -4.50 -0.71
CA ALA A 90 11.23 -5.95 -0.74
C ALA A 90 10.35 -6.56 0.36
N GLU A 91 10.44 -6.02 1.59
CA GLU A 91 9.58 -6.46 2.71
C GLU A 91 8.11 -6.22 2.42
N ALA A 92 7.74 -4.99 2.04
CA ALA A 92 6.36 -4.63 1.78
C ALA A 92 5.79 -5.38 0.57
N THR A 93 6.59 -5.63 -0.46
CA THR A 93 6.21 -6.46 -1.60
C THR A 93 5.91 -7.89 -1.17
N SER A 94 6.79 -8.51 -0.37
CA SER A 94 6.56 -9.85 0.17
C SER A 94 5.30 -9.91 1.04
N ARG A 95 5.08 -8.89 1.87
CA ARG A 95 3.89 -8.80 2.73
C ARG A 95 2.61 -8.61 1.92
N ALA A 96 2.62 -7.76 0.89
CA ALA A 96 1.49 -7.56 -0.01
C ALA A 96 1.09 -8.86 -0.73
N ILE A 97 2.08 -9.64 -1.20
CA ILE A 97 1.86 -10.95 -1.83
C ILE A 97 1.21 -11.91 -0.83
N ALA A 98 1.76 -12.03 0.39
CA ALA A 98 1.20 -12.92 1.40
C ALA A 98 -0.25 -12.54 1.79
N LEU A 99 -0.54 -11.24 1.90
CA LEU A 99 -1.92 -10.76 2.15
C LEU A 99 -2.86 -11.12 0.99
N ALA A 100 -2.41 -10.98 -0.25
CA ALA A 100 -3.20 -11.30 -1.44
C ALA A 100 -3.48 -12.81 -1.53
N GLU A 101 -2.48 -13.66 -1.25
CA GLU A 101 -2.63 -15.11 -1.17
C GLU A 101 -3.67 -15.52 -0.12
N MET A 102 -3.56 -14.99 1.10
CA MET A 102 -4.54 -15.26 2.17
C MET A 102 -5.95 -14.73 1.82
N ALA A 103 -6.04 -13.64 1.06
CA ALA A 103 -7.31 -13.05 0.65
C ALA A 103 -7.96 -13.75 -0.55
N GLY A 104 -7.22 -14.60 -1.27
CA GLY A 104 -7.66 -15.18 -2.55
C GLY A 104 -7.83 -14.12 -3.64
N ALA A 105 -6.99 -13.08 -3.64
CA ALA A 105 -7.11 -11.92 -4.52
C ALA A 105 -5.91 -11.80 -5.47
N PRO A 106 -6.09 -11.33 -6.71
CA PRO A 106 -4.96 -10.89 -7.53
C PRO A 106 -4.39 -9.58 -6.98
N VAL A 107 -3.06 -9.43 -7.06
CA VAL A 107 -2.37 -8.19 -6.73
C VAL A 107 -1.39 -7.83 -7.84
N TYR A 108 -1.32 -6.54 -8.17
CA TYR A 108 -0.35 -5.96 -9.09
C TYR A 108 0.58 -5.03 -8.32
N ILE A 109 1.85 -5.42 -8.18
CA ILE A 109 2.87 -4.59 -7.53
C ILE A 109 3.29 -3.50 -8.51
N VAL A 110 3.04 -2.24 -8.16
CA VAL A 110 3.48 -1.08 -8.94
C VAL A 110 4.87 -0.64 -8.47
N HIS A 111 5.35 0.45 -9.05
CA HIS A 111 6.53 1.18 -8.61
C HIS A 111 6.51 1.56 -7.11
#